data_AF-U1QVX2-F1
#
_entry.id   AF-U1QVX2-F1
#
_cell.length_a   1.000
_cell.length_b   1.000
_cell.length_c   1.000
_cell.angle_alpha   90.00
_cell.angle_beta   90.00
_cell.angle_gamma   90.00
#
_symmetry.space_group_name_H-M   'P 1'
#
loop_
_entity.id
_entity.type
_entity.pdbx_description
1 polymer ?
#
loop_
_entity_poly.entity_id
_entity_poly.type
_entity_poly.pdbx_seq_one_letter_code
_entity_poly.pdbx_strand_id
1 'polypeptide(L)'
;MYRLLETLEERHEYEMENEFYLCESCGIRFEFGEAMEFGFQCPECGTSVDAMENTRLVDAMESRIERLRDELNVESERVEA
;
A
#
# COMPACT_ATOMS: atom_id res chain seq x y z
N MET A 1 11.41 5.47 16.57
CA MET A 1 11.10 6.43 15.51
C MET A 1 11.78 6.04 14.20
N TYR A 2 13.10 5.81 14.14
CA TYR A 2 13.76 5.28 12.93
C TYR A 2 13.16 3.98 12.36
N ARG A 3 12.89 2.97 13.20
CA ARG A 3 12.19 1.74 12.76
C ARG A 3 10.78 1.99 12.22
N LEU A 4 10.10 3.02 12.72
CA LEU A 4 8.77 3.38 12.24
C LEU A 4 8.87 4.00 10.83
N LEU A 5 9.87 4.84 10.61
CA LEU A 5 10.16 5.43 9.30
C LEU A 5 10.47 4.33 8.27
N GLU A 6 11.41 3.44 8.59
CA GLU A 6 11.80 2.30 7.72
C GLU A 6 10.58 1.44 7.35
N THR A 7 9.80 0.97 8.33
CA THR A 7 8.60 0.18 8.05
C THR A 7 7.55 0.94 7.23
N LEU A 8 7.44 2.26 7.41
CA LEU A 8 6.49 3.06 6.66
C LEU A 8 6.95 3.28 5.22
N GLU A 9 8.26 3.46 4.99
CA GLU A 9 8.88 3.53 3.66
C GLU A 9 8.71 2.20 2.91
N GLU A 10 9.02 1.07 3.54
CA GLU A 10 8.79 -0.27 2.99
C GLU A 10 7.31 -0.48 2.62
N ARG A 11 6.39 -0.06 3.50
CA ARG A 11 4.95 -0.19 3.23
C ARG A 11 4.52 0.72 2.09
N HIS A 12 5.06 1.94 2.02
CA HIS A 12 4.73 2.89 0.96
C HIS A 12 5.17 2.37 -0.41
N GLU A 13 6.39 1.85 -0.52
CA GLU A 13 6.90 1.21 -1.75
C GLU A 13 6.03 0.03 -2.16
N TYR A 14 5.73 -0.88 -1.22
CA TYR A 14 4.83 -2.01 -1.49
C TYR A 14 3.45 -1.55 -1.97
N GLU A 15 2.89 -0.47 -1.42
CA GLU A 15 1.60 0.05 -1.85
C GLU A 15 1.67 0.70 -3.25
N MET A 16 2.77 1.38 -3.59
CA MET A 16 2.95 1.98 -4.92
C MET A 16 3.17 0.95 -6.03
N GLU A 17 3.88 -0.12 -5.73
CA GLU A 17 4.27 -1.13 -6.72
C GLU A 17 3.20 -2.19 -6.98
N ASN A 18 2.22 -2.33 -6.08
CA ASN A 18 1.20 -3.36 -6.16
C ASN A 18 -0.19 -2.77 -6.49
N GLU A 19 -0.92 -3.49 -7.34
CA GLU A 19 -2.34 -3.25 -7.59
C GLU A 19 -3.18 -4.14 -6.67
N PHE A 20 -4.29 -3.60 -6.17
CA PHE A 20 -5.13 -4.29 -5.19
C PHE A 20 -6.58 -4.37 -5.61
N TYR A 21 -7.24 -5.42 -5.14
CA TYR A 21 -8.67 -5.65 -5.31
C TYR A 21 -9.33 -5.84 -3.95
N LEU A 22 -10.58 -5.41 -3.83
CA LEU A 22 -11.35 -5.47 -2.60
C LEU A 22 -12.65 -6.22 -2.83
N CYS A 23 -12.94 -7.17 -1.94
CA CYS A 23 -14.28 -7.70 -1.78
C CYS A 23 -15.07 -6.75 -0.86
N GLU A 24 -16.03 -6.00 -1.38
CA GLU A 24 -16.85 -5.09 -0.56
C GLU A 24 -17.71 -5.82 0.48
N SER A 25 -18.14 -7.05 0.16
CA SER A 25 -18.98 -7.86 1.05
C SER A 25 -18.24 -8.36 2.30
N CYS A 26 -16.97 -8.73 2.14
CA CYS A 26 -16.16 -9.32 3.22
C CYS A 26 -15.13 -8.35 3.81
N GLY A 27 -14.84 -7.24 3.11
CA GLY A 27 -13.77 -6.31 3.48
C GLY A 27 -12.36 -6.89 3.30
N ILE A 28 -12.20 -7.94 2.48
CA ILE A 28 -10.92 -8.61 2.26
C ILE A 28 -10.24 -8.00 1.04
N ARG A 29 -8.97 -7.64 1.23
CA ARG A 29 -8.10 -7.08 0.20
C ARG A 29 -7.18 -8.16 -0.36
N PHE A 30 -6.98 -8.12 -1.67
CA PHE A 30 -6.15 -9.05 -2.43
C PHE A 30 -5.15 -8.26 -3.27
N GLU A 31 -3.95 -8.79 -3.48
CA GLU A 31 -3.08 -8.34 -4.56
C GLU A 31 -3.64 -8.77 -5.92
N PHE A 32 -3.24 -8.08 -7.00
CA PHE A 32 -3.63 -8.46 -8.35
C PHE A 32 -3.32 -9.93 -8.68
N GLY A 33 -2.15 -10.43 -8.26
CA GLY A 33 -1.77 -11.84 -8.46
C GLY A 33 -2.76 -12.80 -7.83
N GLU A 34 -3.11 -12.59 -6.57
CA GLU A 34 -4.09 -13.40 -5.85
C GLU A 34 -5.50 -13.28 -6.48
N ALA A 35 -5.91 -12.06 -6.84
CA ALA A 35 -7.18 -11.84 -7.50
C ALA A 35 -7.25 -12.59 -8.84
N MET A 36 -6.17 -12.59 -9.63
CA MET A 36 -6.05 -13.37 -10.86
C MET A 36 -6.14 -14.88 -10.61
N GLU A 37 -5.47 -15.40 -9.57
CA GLU A 37 -5.52 -16.81 -9.20
C GLU A 37 -6.94 -17.27 -8.84
N PHE A 38 -7.71 -16.43 -8.17
CA PHE A 38 -9.12 -16.70 -7.84
C PHE A 38 -10.12 -16.24 -8.92
N GLY A 39 -9.65 -15.79 -10.09
CA GLY A 39 -10.51 -15.37 -11.20
C GLY A 39 -11.37 -14.13 -10.88
N PHE A 40 -10.83 -13.21 -10.08
CA PHE A 40 -11.49 -12.04 -9.53
C PHE A 40 -12.77 -12.36 -8.74
N GLN A 41 -12.76 -13.50 -8.04
CA GLN A 41 -13.83 -13.91 -7.12
C GLN A 41 -13.27 -14.11 -5.71
N CYS A 42 -14.00 -13.61 -4.72
CA CYS A 42 -13.65 -13.79 -3.32
C CYS A 42 -13.84 -15.26 -2.92
N PRO A 43 -12.82 -15.95 -2.40
CA PRO A 43 -12.92 -17.36 -2.01
C PRO A 43 -13.86 -17.61 -0.82
N GLU A 44 -14.15 -16.58 -0.02
CA GLU A 44 -15.00 -16.70 1.18
C GLU A 44 -16.50 -16.60 0.87
N CYS A 45 -16.90 -15.70 -0.04
CA CYS A 45 -18.31 -15.41 -0.32
C CYS A 45 -18.73 -15.63 -1.78
N GLY A 46 -17.78 -15.92 -2.67
CA GLY A 46 -18.02 -16.15 -4.10
C GLY A 46 -18.43 -14.91 -4.89
N THR A 47 -18.45 -13.73 -4.28
CA THR A 47 -18.74 -12.46 -4.97
C THR A 47 -17.50 -11.96 -5.70
N SER A 48 -17.68 -11.19 -6.77
CA SER A 48 -16.59 -10.52 -7.47
C SER A 48 -15.82 -9.56 -6.55
N VAL A 49 -14.54 -9.38 -6.83
CA VAL A 49 -13.71 -8.34 -6.23
C VAL A 49 -13.48 -7.22 -7.24
N ASP A 50 -13.41 -5.98 -6.76
CA ASP A 50 -13.24 -4.79 -7.59
C ASP A 50 -11.88 -4.13 -7.34
N ALA A 51 -11.33 -3.48 -8.38
CA ALA A 51 -10.07 -2.76 -8.26
C ALA A 51 -10.19 -1.65 -7.19
N MET A 52 -9.19 -1.60 -6.31
CA MET A 52 -9.13 -0.67 -5.20
C MET A 52 -8.00 0.33 -5.43
N GLU A 53 -8.36 1.61 -5.57
CA GLU A 53 -7.35 2.67 -5.59
C GLU A 53 -6.81 2.92 -4.18
N ASN A 54 -5.48 2.97 -4.07
CA ASN A 54 -4.76 3.23 -2.84
C ASN A 54 -4.06 4.60 -2.83
N THR A 55 -4.31 5.48 -3.81
CA THR A 55 -3.68 6.80 -3.90
C THR A 55 -3.79 7.61 -2.61
N ARG A 56 -4.98 7.66 -1.99
CA ARG A 56 -5.16 8.37 -0.71
C ARG A 56 -4.34 7.79 0.43
N LEU A 57 -4.12 6.47 0.44
CA LEU A 57 -3.31 5.80 1.44
C LEU A 57 -1.82 6.14 1.21
N VAL A 58 -1.37 6.06 -0.04
CA VAL A 58 -0.02 6.43 -0.47
C VAL A 58 0.29 7.88 -0.10
N ASP A 59 -0.56 8.83 -0.47
CA ASP A 59 -0.40 10.26 -0.16
C ASP A 59 -0.28 10.51 1.36
N ALA A 60 -1.09 9.80 2.16
CA ALA A 60 -1.08 9.93 3.61
C ALA A 60 0.19 9.34 4.24
N MET A 61 0.72 8.24 3.67
CA MET A 61 1.98 7.65 4.09
C MET A 61 3.15 8.55 3.72
N GLU A 62 3.19 9.07 2.48
CA GLU A 62 4.21 10.04 2.03
C GLU A 62 4.26 11.25 2.98
N SER A 63 3.11 11.88 3.23
CA SER A 63 2.99 13.01 4.17
C SER A 63 3.42 12.68 5.60
N ARG A 64 3.38 11.41 6.02
CA ARG A 64 3.84 10.98 7.35
C ARG A 64 5.34 10.66 7.33
N ILE A 65 5.84 10.04 6.27
CA ILE A 65 7.28 9.78 6.04
C ILE A 65 8.04 11.11 6.06
N GLU A 66 7.58 12.13 5.33
CA GLU A 66 8.19 13.46 5.31
C GLU A 66 8.31 14.06 6.72
N ARG A 67 7.20 14.09 7.47
CA ARG A 67 7.22 14.58 8.85
C ARG A 67 8.13 13.77 9.77
N LEU A 68 8.19 12.45 9.60
CA LEU A 68 9.08 11.60 10.39
C LEU A 68 10.55 11.84 10.04
N ARG A 69 10.88 12.07 8.77
CA ARG A 69 12.22 12.46 8.32
C ARG A 69 12.65 13.79 8.94
N ASP A 70 11.77 14.79 8.94
CA ASP A 70 11.99 16.08 9.60
C ASP A 70 12.20 15.93 11.12
N GLU A 71 11.31 15.19 11.80
CA GLU A 71 11.39 14.92 13.25
C GLU A 71 12.69 14.19 13.63
N LEU A 72 13.22 13.36 12.73
CA LEU A 72 14.45 12.57 12.93
C LEU A 72 15.70 13.24 12.36
N ASN A 73 15.54 14.39 11.72
CA ASN A 73 16.58 15.13 11.02
C ASN A 73 17.36 14.25 10.01
N VAL A 74 16.61 13.43 9.26
CA VAL A 74 17.10 12.54 8.19
C VAL A 74 16.79 13.22 6.87
N GLU A 75 17.81 13.62 6.12
CA GLU A 75 17.62 14.05 4.74
C GLU A 75 17.44 12.80 3.87
N SER A 76 16.38 12.76 3.04
CA SER A 76 16.31 11.80 1.95
C SER A 76 17.53 12.07 1.06
N GLU A 77 18.45 11.13 0.96
CA GLU A 77 19.48 11.20 -0.08
C GLU A 77 18.73 11.24 -1.42
N ARG A 78 18.58 12.44 -2.00
CA ARG A 78 18.25 12.60 -3.41
C ARG A 78 19.40 11.94 -4.14
N VAL A 79 19.23 10.67 -4.50
CA VAL A 79 20.05 10.06 -5.52
C VAL A 79 19.62 10.72 -6.83
N GLU A 80 20.25 11.86 -7.13
CA GLU A 80 20.37 12.33 -8.50
C GLU A 80 21.33 11.37 -9.22
N ALA A 81 20.79 10.51 -10.09
CA ALA A 81 21.53 9.85 -11.18
C ALA A 81 20.57 9.44 -12.29
#